data_AF-A0A1C5U757-F1
#
_entry.id   AF-A0A1C5U757-F1
#
_cell.length_a   1.000
_cell.length_b   1.000
_cell.length_c   1.000
_cell.angle_alpha   90.00
_cell.angle_beta   90.00
_cell.angle_gamma   90.00
#
_symmetry.space_group_name_H-M   'P 1'
#
loop_
_entity.id
_entity.type
_entity.pdbx_description
1 polymer ?
#
loop_
_entity_poly.entity_id
_entity_poly.type
_entity_poly.pdbx_seq_one_letter_code
_entity_poly.pdbx_strand_id
1 'polypeptide(L)'
;MPSKKWSGLNHMQLGQFGEYYAKMEFASYGFDVYTSEVDDHGVDFIARDIKTGIFYEVQVKSMFKGKYVFIKKDKLVMDDRHLVCFLHFIENELPEIYVIPATAWKNPNAVLVDRNYDKPEWGINFSNKNHALLEQYRPECFFKN
;
A
#
# COMPACT_ATOMS: atom_id res chain seq x y z
N MET A 1 -20.92 -7.00 -3.77
CA MET A 1 -19.85 -6.05 -4.14
C MET A 1 -20.05 -4.77 -3.34
N PRO A 2 -18.97 -4.12 -2.85
CA PRO A 2 -19.08 -2.86 -2.12
C PRO A 2 -19.66 -1.76 -3.02
N SER A 3 -20.24 -0.73 -2.42
CA SER A 3 -20.57 0.51 -3.12
C SER A 3 -19.28 1.10 -3.73
N LYS A 4 -19.32 1.46 -5.02
CA LYS A 4 -18.17 2.04 -5.75
C LYS A 4 -18.23 3.57 -5.84
N LYS A 5 -19.13 4.19 -5.07
CA LYS A 5 -19.30 5.64 -5.00
C LYS A 5 -18.29 6.24 -4.02
N TRP A 6 -17.02 6.27 -4.41
CA TRP A 6 -15.91 6.70 -3.54
C TRP A 6 -15.96 8.19 -3.22
N SER A 7 -16.54 9.01 -4.09
CA SER A 7 -16.80 10.43 -3.81
C SER A 7 -17.72 10.69 -2.62
N GLY A 8 -18.47 9.67 -2.16
CA GLY A 8 -19.29 9.76 -0.95
C GLY A 8 -18.52 9.56 0.36
N LEU A 9 -17.26 9.13 0.31
CA LEU A 9 -16.44 8.86 1.49
C LEU A 9 -15.50 10.03 1.79
N ASN A 10 -15.30 10.34 3.07
CA ASN A 10 -14.24 11.24 3.50
C ASN A 10 -12.87 10.53 3.52
N HIS A 11 -11.78 11.28 3.72
CA HIS A 11 -10.42 10.74 3.71
C HIS A 11 -10.21 9.61 4.73
N MET A 12 -10.75 9.73 5.94
CA MET A 12 -10.62 8.72 6.99
C MET A 12 -11.38 7.44 6.64
N GLN A 13 -12.62 7.57 6.14
CA GLN A 13 -13.43 6.45 5.68
C GLN A 13 -12.78 5.73 4.49
N LEU A 14 -12.17 6.48 3.57
CA LEU A 14 -11.45 5.92 2.42
C LEU A 14 -10.17 5.18 2.87
N GLY A 15 -9.46 5.72 3.86
CA GLY A 15 -8.33 5.05 4.52
C GLY A 15 -8.76 3.71 5.11
N GLN A 16 -9.76 3.73 5.97
CA GLN A 16 -10.29 2.54 6.64
C GLN A 16 -10.81 1.49 5.63
N PHE A 17 -11.52 1.92 4.58
CA PHE A 17 -11.95 1.01 3.53
C PHE A 17 -10.76 0.41 2.77
N GLY A 18 -9.73 1.21 2.50
CA GLY A 18 -8.49 0.76 1.88
C GLY A 18 -7.79 -0.33 2.71
N GLU A 19 -7.74 -0.19 4.03
CA GLU A 19 -7.19 -1.21 4.93
C GLU A 19 -7.99 -2.52 4.88
N TYR A 20 -9.32 -2.46 4.94
CA TYR A 20 -10.15 -3.66 4.81
C TYR A 20 -9.95 -4.34 3.46
N TYR A 21 -9.87 -3.56 2.39
CA TYR A 21 -9.64 -4.09 1.05
C TYR A 21 -8.26 -4.75 0.95
N ALA A 22 -7.20 -4.11 1.45
CA ALA A 22 -5.87 -4.69 1.50
C ALA A 22 -5.85 -6.04 2.24
N LYS A 23 -6.50 -6.12 3.41
CA LYS A 23 -6.60 -7.37 4.19
C LYS A 23 -7.29 -8.48 3.39
N MET A 24 -8.40 -8.16 2.71
CA MET A 24 -9.09 -9.11 1.83
C MET A 24 -8.22 -9.54 0.64
N GLU A 25 -7.47 -8.62 0.04
CA GLU A 25 -6.58 -8.89 -1.08
C GLU A 25 -5.50 -9.90 -0.66
N PHE A 26 -4.76 -9.64 0.43
CA PHE A 26 -3.75 -10.58 0.94
C PHE A 26 -4.35 -11.94 1.31
N ALA A 27 -5.50 -11.97 1.98
CA ALA A 27 -6.19 -13.22 2.31
C ALA A 27 -6.58 -14.01 1.05
N SER A 28 -6.97 -13.34 -0.03
CA SER A 28 -7.32 -13.99 -1.31
C SER A 28 -6.13 -14.71 -1.97
N TYR A 29 -4.90 -14.29 -1.67
CA TYR A 29 -3.66 -14.95 -2.11
C TYR A 29 -3.13 -16.00 -1.12
N GLY A 30 -3.87 -16.31 -0.05
CA GLY A 30 -3.53 -17.36 0.91
C GLY A 30 -2.61 -16.90 2.04
N PHE A 31 -2.69 -15.63 2.44
CA PHE A 31 -2.02 -15.13 3.63
C PHE A 31 -2.94 -15.19 4.85
N ASP A 32 -2.39 -15.56 6.00
CA ASP A 32 -3.03 -15.27 7.29
C ASP A 32 -2.82 -13.78 7.61
N VAL A 33 -3.90 -13.07 7.95
CA VAL A 33 -3.88 -11.63 8.22
C VAL A 33 -4.16 -11.38 9.69
N TYR A 34 -3.24 -10.69 10.37
CA TYR A 34 -3.34 -10.32 11.78
C TYR A 34 -3.42 -8.80 11.91
N THR A 35 -4.38 -8.30 12.67
CA THR A 35 -4.56 -6.87 12.94
C THR A 35 -4.18 -6.54 14.37
N SER A 36 -3.52 -5.41 14.59
CA SER A 36 -3.29 -4.92 15.95
C SER A 36 -4.58 -4.35 16.54
N GLU A 37 -4.82 -4.59 17.83
CA GLU A 37 -5.87 -3.91 18.59
C GLU A 37 -5.42 -2.51 19.06
N VAL A 38 -4.11 -2.25 19.05
CA VAL A 38 -3.50 -0.99 19.50
C VAL A 38 -2.68 -0.39 18.35
N ASP A 39 -2.91 0.89 18.04
CA ASP A 39 -2.28 1.60 16.92
C ASP A 39 -1.15 2.52 17.42
N ASP A 40 0.10 2.18 17.09
CA ASP A 40 1.27 3.00 17.46
C ASP A 40 2.49 2.93 16.51
N HIS A 41 2.55 1.99 15.55
CA HIS A 41 3.79 1.70 14.81
C HIS A 41 3.80 2.05 13.32
N GLY A 42 2.68 2.53 12.75
CA GLY A 42 2.59 2.82 11.31
C GLY A 42 2.44 1.57 10.44
N VAL A 43 2.05 0.45 11.05
CA VAL A 43 1.72 -0.83 10.42
C VAL A 43 0.23 -1.07 10.62
N ASP A 44 -0.50 -1.27 9.53
CA ASP A 44 -1.97 -1.44 9.57
C ASP A 44 -2.37 -2.91 9.77
N PHE A 45 -1.52 -3.85 9.34
CA PHE A 45 -1.66 -5.28 9.63
C PHE A 45 -0.36 -6.07 9.37
N ILE A 46 -0.31 -7.29 9.90
CA ILE A 46 0.70 -8.28 9.61
C ILE A 46 0.10 -9.32 8.66
N ALA A 47 0.83 -9.69 7.60
CA ALA A 47 0.46 -10.76 6.69
C ALA A 47 1.49 -11.88 6.77
N ARG A 48 1.05 -13.11 7.03
CA ARG A 48 1.89 -14.30 7.01
C ARG A 48 1.58 -15.14 5.78
N ASP A 49 2.58 -15.34 4.95
CA ASP A 49 2.47 -16.30 3.85
C ASP A 49 2.38 -17.72 4.43
N ILE A 50 1.27 -18.42 4.17
CA ILE A 50 1.04 -19.77 4.70
C ILE A 50 2.00 -20.79 4.08
N LYS A 51 2.50 -20.55 2.86
CA LYS A 51 3.42 -21.48 2.17
C LYS A 51 4.83 -21.41 2.73
N THR A 52 5.35 -20.20 2.92
CA THR A 52 6.75 -19.97 3.36
C THR A 52 6.87 -19.73 4.86
N GLY A 53 5.77 -19.38 5.54
CA GLY A 53 5.75 -18.98 6.94
C GLY A 53 6.32 -17.57 7.19
N ILE A 54 6.66 -16.82 6.14
CA ILE A 54 7.21 -15.47 6.22
C ILE A 54 6.13 -14.49 6.67
N PHE A 55 6.46 -13.66 7.66
CA PHE A 55 5.65 -12.52 8.10
C PHE A 55 6.10 -11.24 7.39
N TYR A 56 5.11 -10.44 6.99
CA TYR A 56 5.28 -9.11 6.44
C TYR A 56 4.50 -8.10 7.28
N GLU A 57 5.14 -6.96 7.58
CA GLU A 57 4.48 -5.80 8.15
C GLU A 57 3.96 -4.93 7.00
N VAL A 58 2.65 -4.68 6.96
CA VAL A 58 2.01 -3.99 5.84
C VAL A 58 1.47 -2.64 6.29
N GLN A 59 1.94 -1.59 5.61
CA GLN A 59 1.39 -0.25 5.71
C GLN A 59 0.53 0.05 4.49
N VAL A 60 -0.68 0.53 4.72
CA VAL A 60 -1.68 0.83 3.71
C VAL A 60 -1.71 2.34 3.43
N LYS A 61 -1.76 2.68 2.15
CA LYS A 61 -2.03 4.05 1.70
C LYS A 61 -3.12 4.01 0.63
N SER A 62 -4.10 4.88 0.77
CA SER A 62 -5.16 5.04 -0.23
C SER A 62 -5.16 6.43 -0.83
N MET A 63 -5.57 6.51 -2.09
CA MET A 63 -5.78 7.76 -2.81
C MET A 63 -6.98 7.62 -3.73
N PHE A 64 -7.87 8.61 -3.77
CA PHE A 64 -8.96 8.68 -4.74
C PHE A 64 -8.77 9.84 -5.73
N LYS A 65 -8.61 11.04 -5.19
CA LYS A 65 -8.26 12.24 -5.95
C LYS A 65 -6.92 12.74 -5.46
N GLY A 66 -5.99 12.98 -6.38
CA GLY A 66 -4.64 13.39 -6.05
C GLY A 66 -3.63 12.79 -7.01
N LYS A 67 -2.36 13.08 -6.75
CA LYS A 67 -1.24 12.51 -7.52
C LYS A 67 -0.09 12.07 -6.63
N TYR A 68 -0.24 12.19 -5.31
CA TYR A 68 0.87 12.01 -4.40
C TYR A 68 0.36 11.56 -3.03
N VAL A 69 0.91 10.45 -2.55
CA VAL A 69 0.80 10.01 -1.16
C VAL A 69 2.20 9.73 -0.64
N PHE A 70 2.39 9.77 0.67
CA PHE A 70 3.70 9.56 1.26
C PHE A 70 3.62 8.86 2.61
N ILE A 71 4.79 8.36 3.01
CA ILE A 71 5.07 7.75 4.30
C ILE A 71 6.28 8.47 4.88
N LYS A 72 6.23 8.84 6.16
CA LYS A 72 7.40 9.41 6.82
C LYS A 72 8.48 8.35 6.96
N LYS A 73 9.75 8.70 6.76
CA LYS A 73 10.84 7.70 6.78
C LYS A 73 11.01 6.98 8.12
N ASP A 74 10.67 7.63 9.22
CA ASP A 74 10.68 7.05 10.57
C ASP A 74 9.54 6.03 10.81
N LYS A 75 8.62 5.89 9.86
CA LYS A 75 7.47 4.96 9.92
C LYS A 75 7.57 3.81 8.91
N LEU A 76 8.68 3.68 8.18
CA LEU A 76 8.92 2.57 7.26
C LEU A 76 10.33 2.03 7.43
N VAL A 77 10.43 0.81 7.94
CA VAL A 77 11.71 0.09 8.03
C VAL A 77 12.09 -0.43 6.64
N MET A 78 13.37 -0.33 6.29
CA MET A 78 13.88 -0.52 4.93
C MET A 78 14.45 -1.93 4.71
N ASP A 79 13.59 -2.94 4.79
CA ASP A 79 13.93 -4.36 4.61
C ASP A 79 12.89 -5.12 3.75
N ASP A 80 13.12 -6.42 3.54
CA ASP A 80 12.27 -7.27 2.70
C ASP A 80 11.02 -7.81 3.42
N ARG A 81 10.79 -7.39 4.67
CA ARG A 81 9.63 -7.78 5.49
C ARG A 81 8.61 -6.65 5.61
N HIS A 82 8.94 -5.43 5.21
CA HIS A 82 8.01 -4.31 5.21
C HIS A 82 7.46 -4.06 3.82
N LEU A 83 6.14 -3.95 3.73
CA LEU A 83 5.41 -3.72 2.49
C LEU A 83 4.58 -2.45 2.60
N VAL A 84 4.45 -1.74 1.49
CA VAL A 84 3.47 -0.69 1.30
C VAL A 84 2.39 -1.20 0.35
N CYS A 85 1.17 -1.34 0.85
CA CYS A 85 0.00 -1.65 0.03
C CYS A 85 -0.68 -0.34 -0.37
N PHE A 86 -0.50 0.05 -1.63
CA PHE A 86 -1.09 1.27 -2.17
C PHE A 86 -2.37 0.97 -2.95
N LEU A 87 -3.47 1.64 -2.59
CA LEU A 87 -4.76 1.56 -3.25
C LEU A 87 -5.10 2.87 -3.94
N HIS A 88 -5.30 2.81 -5.25
CA HIS A 88 -5.81 3.92 -6.03
C HIS A 88 -7.27 3.69 -6.42
N PHE A 89 -8.15 4.49 -5.84
CA PHE A 89 -9.58 4.44 -6.07
C PHE A 89 -9.94 5.22 -7.32
N ILE A 90 -10.82 4.64 -8.14
CA ILE A 90 -11.36 5.25 -9.36
C ILE A 90 -12.89 5.15 -9.26
N GLU A 91 -13.59 6.26 -9.53
CA GLU A 91 -15.03 6.35 -9.35
C GLU A 91 -15.74 5.26 -10.18
N ASN A 92 -16.68 4.53 -9.56
CA ASN A 92 -17.42 3.42 -10.16
C ASN A 92 -16.60 2.17 -10.50
N GLU A 93 -15.32 2.13 -10.14
CA GLU A 93 -14.43 0.99 -10.35
C GLU A 93 -13.97 0.38 -9.01
N LEU A 94 -13.40 -0.82 -9.07
CA LEU A 94 -12.66 -1.37 -7.93
C LEU A 94 -11.31 -0.64 -7.82
N PRO A 95 -10.72 -0.52 -6.62
CA PRO A 95 -9.42 0.12 -6.50
C PRO A 95 -8.35 -0.67 -7.24
N GLU A 96 -7.45 0.06 -7.89
CA GLU A 96 -6.17 -0.49 -8.31
C GLU A 96 -5.29 -0.71 -7.09
N ILE A 97 -4.61 -1.85 -7.03
CA ILE A 97 -3.80 -2.24 -5.88
C ILE A 97 -2.37 -2.49 -6.32
N TYR A 98 -1.43 -2.09 -5.49
CA TYR A 98 -0.01 -2.30 -5.67
C TYR A 98 0.63 -2.69 -4.33
N VAL A 99 1.35 -3.80 -4.31
CA VAL A 99 2.11 -4.32 -3.16
C VAL A 99 3.58 -4.03 -3.40
N ILE A 100 4.10 -3.00 -2.74
CA ILE A 100 5.43 -2.45 -2.99
C ILE A 100 6.35 -2.82 -1.82
N PRO A 101 7.41 -3.63 -2.04
CA PRO A 101 8.41 -3.87 -1.01
C PRO A 101 9.06 -2.55 -0.57
N ALA A 102 9.30 -2.36 0.73
CA ALA A 102 9.96 -1.16 1.23
C ALA A 102 11.30 -0.92 0.52
N THR A 103 12.05 -2.00 0.24
CA THR A 103 13.32 -1.97 -0.48
C THR A 103 13.24 -1.41 -1.90
N ALA A 104 12.06 -1.29 -2.51
CA ALA A 104 11.89 -0.64 -3.80
C ALA A 104 12.34 0.84 -3.77
N TRP A 105 12.17 1.54 -2.64
CA TRP A 105 12.65 2.91 -2.47
C TRP A 105 14.18 3.05 -2.37
N LYS A 106 14.94 1.95 -2.27
CA LYS A 106 16.42 1.99 -2.43
C LYS A 106 16.84 2.39 -3.83
N ASN A 107 15.98 2.21 -4.83
CA ASN A 107 16.19 2.58 -6.23
C ASN A 107 15.07 3.54 -6.68
N PRO A 108 15.06 4.79 -6.19
CA PRO A 108 13.98 5.72 -6.47
C PRO A 108 13.87 6.02 -7.98
N ASN A 109 12.65 6.32 -8.41
CA ASN A 109 12.32 6.65 -9.79
C ASN A 109 11.21 7.72 -9.83
N ALA A 110 10.60 7.94 -11.00
CA ALA A 110 9.59 8.97 -11.15
C ALA A 110 8.28 8.71 -10.36
N VAL A 111 7.99 7.46 -10.00
CA VAL A 111 6.83 7.08 -9.18
C VAL A 111 7.20 6.83 -7.71
N LEU A 112 8.31 6.15 -7.41
CA LEU A 112 8.80 5.94 -6.05
C LEU A 112 9.84 6.99 -5.71
N VAL A 113 9.45 8.01 -4.95
CA VAL A 113 10.24 9.22 -4.72
C VAL A 113 10.91 9.16 -3.35
N ASP A 114 12.20 9.47 -3.31
CA ASP A 114 12.93 9.74 -2.07
C ASP A 114 13.01 11.26 -1.84
N ARG A 115 12.46 11.76 -0.72
CA ARG A 115 12.62 13.16 -0.30
C ARG A 115 13.29 13.27 1.06
N ASN A 116 14.40 14.02 1.12
CA ASN A 116 15.30 14.15 2.27
C ASN A 116 15.36 15.57 2.88
N TYR A 117 14.25 16.33 2.89
CA TYR A 117 14.15 17.59 3.63
C TYR A 117 13.85 17.36 5.12
N ASP A 118 13.68 18.42 5.93
CA ASP A 118 13.49 18.38 7.40
C ASP A 118 12.45 17.37 7.93
N LYS A 119 11.48 16.98 7.10
CA LYS A 119 10.48 15.94 7.39
C LYS A 119 10.54 14.89 6.28
N PRO A 120 11.55 14.01 6.30
CA PRO A 120 11.85 13.16 5.17
C PRO A 120 10.73 12.13 4.94
N GLU A 121 10.49 11.80 3.67
CA GLU A 121 9.39 10.93 3.26
C GLU A 121 9.74 10.02 2.09
N TRP A 122 9.05 8.88 2.04
CA TRP A 122 8.95 7.98 0.91
C TRP A 122 7.63 8.26 0.19
N GLY A 123 7.72 8.74 -1.06
CA GLY A 123 6.58 9.19 -1.84
C GLY A 123 6.16 8.20 -2.92
N ILE A 124 4.86 8.18 -3.23
CA ILE A 124 4.26 7.56 -4.41
C ILE A 124 3.66 8.66 -5.27
N ASN A 125 4.31 8.99 -6.38
CA ASN A 125 3.87 9.99 -7.35
C ASN A 125 3.04 9.36 -8.47
N PHE A 126 1.75 9.18 -8.19
CA PHE A 126 0.79 8.60 -9.10
C PHE A 126 0.29 9.66 -10.11
N SER A 127 0.97 9.76 -11.25
CA SER A 127 0.55 10.61 -12.36
C SER A 127 0.33 9.79 -13.63
N ASN A 128 -0.45 10.33 -14.57
CA ASN A 128 -0.69 9.67 -15.86
C ASN A 128 0.61 9.27 -16.60
N LYS A 129 1.73 9.97 -16.36
CA LYS A 129 3.02 9.65 -16.98
C LYS A 129 3.78 8.54 -16.24
N ASN A 130 3.56 8.39 -14.94
CA ASN A 130 4.41 7.56 -14.08
C ASN A 130 3.71 6.30 -13.57
N HIS A 131 2.37 6.23 -13.59
CA HIS A 131 1.61 5.13 -13.01
C HIS A 131 1.98 3.76 -13.60
N ALA A 132 2.34 3.69 -14.89
CA ALA A 132 2.78 2.45 -15.52
C ALA A 132 4.00 1.81 -14.85
N LEU A 133 4.85 2.58 -14.15
CA LEU A 133 5.97 2.04 -13.38
C LEU A 133 5.53 1.24 -12.15
N LEU A 134 4.27 1.39 -11.72
CA LEU A 134 3.71 0.61 -10.61
C LEU A 134 3.19 -0.77 -11.04
N GLU A 135 2.99 -1.02 -12.33
CA GLU A 135 2.43 -2.31 -12.82
C GLU A 135 3.28 -3.52 -12.40
N GLN A 136 4.59 -3.35 -12.21
CA GLN A 136 5.46 -4.41 -11.69
C GLN A 136 5.16 -4.80 -10.23
N TYR A 137 4.42 -3.97 -9.50
CA TYR A 137 4.02 -4.18 -8.11
C TYR A 137 2.56 -4.61 -7.98
N ARG A 138 1.91 -5.05 -9.06
CA ARG A 138 0.58 -5.65 -8.95
C ARG A 138 0.62 -6.85 -7.99
N PRO A 139 -0.46 -7.11 -7.22
CA PRO A 139 -0.54 -8.25 -6.29
C PRO A 139 -0.01 -9.55 -6.88
N GLU A 140 -0.44 -9.90 -8.10
CA GLU A 140 -0.03 -11.10 -8.80
C GLU A 140 1.46 -11.17 -9.14
N CYS A 141 2.18 -10.03 -9.21
CA CYS A 141 3.62 -10.00 -9.42
C CYS A 141 4.40 -10.30 -8.13
N PHE A 142 3.85 -9.90 -6.98
CA PHE A 142 4.45 -10.15 -5.67
C PHE A 142 4.13 -11.58 -5.17
N PHE A 143 2.87 -12.02 -5.31
CA PHE A 143 2.38 -13.29 -4.74
C PHE A 143 2.60 -14.54 -5.61
N LYS A 144 3.10 -14.40 -6.85
CA LYS A 144 3.45 -15.55 -7.72
C LYS A 144 4.82 -16.16 -7.43
N ASN A 145 5.67 -15.47 -6.69
CA ASN A 145 6.97 -15.98 -6.23
C ASN A 145 6.80 -16.74 -4.90
#